data_AF-A0A925HCJ6-F1
#
_entry.id   AF-A0A925HCJ6-F1
#
_cell.length_a   1.000
_cell.length_b   1.000
_cell.length_c   1.000
_cell.angle_alpha   90.00
_cell.angle_beta   90.00
_cell.angle_gamma   90.00
#
_symmetry.space_group_name_H-M   'P 1'
#
loop_
_entity.id
_entity.type
_entity.pdbx_description
1 polymer ?
#
loop_
_entity_poly.entity_id
_entity_poly.type
_entity_poly.pdbx_seq_one_letter_code
_entity_poly.pdbx_strand_id
1 'polypeptide(L)'
;MIKFQELKPGDLVLAEFEGERVEGVVKALNREEKEVCIETAVQEFWFTAEHLYAIPLTEPQLLTLGFVKHVNNDGSIKYMKDSFRLLIPQDGDFTNFEIWWREDRRHISSPLFVHELQNHYYQMTKVELNPA
;
A
#
# COMPACT_ATOMS: atom_id res chain seq x y z
N MET A 1 7.45 -10.59 7.34
CA MET A 1 7.81 -11.15 6.03
C MET A 1 6.56 -11.17 5.18
N ILE A 2 6.63 -10.60 3.98
CA ILE A 2 5.52 -10.57 3.02
C ILE A 2 5.46 -11.91 2.28
N LYS A 3 4.27 -12.42 1.94
CA LYS A 3 4.21 -13.59 1.05
C LYS A 3 4.48 -13.15 -0.38
N PHE A 4 5.38 -13.84 -1.07
CA PHE A 4 5.70 -13.56 -2.48
C PHE A 4 4.48 -13.42 -3.40
N GLN A 5 3.40 -14.18 -3.14
CA GLN A 5 2.18 -14.16 -3.93
C GLN A 5 1.33 -12.89 -3.77
N GLU A 6 1.54 -12.14 -2.69
CA GLU A 6 0.83 -10.90 -2.38
C GLU A 6 1.49 -9.68 -3.06
N LEU A 7 2.75 -9.80 -3.49
CA LEU A 7 3.51 -8.74 -4.14
C LEU A 7 3.16 -8.60 -5.62
N LYS A 8 3.13 -7.35 -6.08
CA LYS A 8 2.96 -6.96 -7.49
C LYS A 8 3.89 -5.80 -7.86
N PRO A 9 4.24 -5.64 -9.15
CA PRO A 9 4.89 -4.43 -9.62
C PRO A 9 4.10 -3.17 -9.21
N GLY A 10 4.82 -2.16 -8.70
CA GLY A 10 4.26 -0.93 -8.14
C GLY A 10 4.06 -0.95 -6.61
N ASP A 11 4.15 -2.11 -5.96
CA ASP A 11 3.97 -2.20 -4.51
C ASP A 11 5.15 -1.55 -3.75
N LEU A 12 4.83 -0.78 -2.71
CA LEU A 12 5.79 -0.22 -1.77
C LEU A 12 6.06 -1.21 -0.64
N VAL A 13 7.34 -1.45 -0.41
CA VAL A 13 7.83 -2.38 0.62
C VAL A 13 9.09 -1.83 1.28
N LEU A 14 9.44 -2.38 2.43
CA LEU A 14 10.76 -2.20 3.04
C LEU A 14 11.63 -3.40 2.67
N ALA A 15 12.76 -3.13 2.02
CA ALA A 15 13.81 -4.10 1.75
C ALA A 15 14.92 -3.99 2.81
N GLU A 16 15.36 -5.12 3.34
CA GLU A 16 16.44 -5.18 4.32
C GLU A 16 17.75 -5.60 3.64
N PHE A 17 18.80 -4.77 3.80
CA PHE A 17 20.14 -5.04 3.30
C PHE A 17 21.16 -4.66 4.38
N GLU A 18 22.05 -5.59 4.73
CA GLU A 18 23.08 -5.40 5.78
C GLU A 18 22.54 -4.92 7.14
N GLY A 19 21.30 -5.25 7.46
CA GLY A 19 20.63 -4.87 8.72
C GLY A 19 19.96 -3.50 8.68
N GLU A 20 20.09 -2.76 7.58
CA GLU A 20 19.34 -1.53 7.34
C GLU A 20 18.11 -1.81 6.50
N ARG A 21 17.01 -1.10 6.79
CA ARG A 21 15.77 -1.19 6.01
C ARG A 21 15.58 0.05 5.19
N VAL A 22 15.42 -0.14 3.89
CA VAL A 22 15.19 0.92 2.92
C VAL A 22 13.83 0.73 2.27
N GLU A 23 13.12 1.83 2.05
CA GLU A 23 11.89 1.80 1.26
C GLU A 23 12.22 1.63 -0.23
N GLY A 24 11.41 0.86 -0.93
CA GLY A 24 11.54 0.69 -2.37
C GLY A 24 10.25 0.20 -3.01
N VAL A 25 10.23 0.27 -4.34
CA VAL A 25 9.09 -0.12 -5.18
C VAL A 25 9.41 -1.43 -5.88
N VAL A 26 8.47 -2.37 -5.86
CA VAL A 26 8.59 -3.61 -6.63
C VAL A 26 8.55 -3.29 -8.13
N LYS A 27 9.62 -3.64 -8.86
CA LYS A 27 9.69 -3.50 -10.33
C LYS A 27 9.33 -4.77 -11.05
N ALA A 28 9.80 -5.91 -10.55
CA ALA A 28 9.64 -7.20 -11.21
C ALA A 28 9.62 -8.35 -10.20
N LEU A 29 9.05 -9.47 -10.62
CA LEU A 29 8.96 -10.70 -9.83
C LEU A 29 9.55 -11.86 -10.65
N ASN A 30 10.57 -12.51 -10.11
CA ASN A 30 11.14 -13.74 -10.64
C ASN A 30 10.48 -14.93 -9.93
N ARG A 31 9.58 -15.63 -10.65
CA ARG A 31 8.82 -16.74 -10.07
C ARG A 31 9.61 -18.04 -9.95
N GLU A 32 10.67 -18.20 -10.74
CA GLU A 32 11.50 -19.41 -10.72
C GLU A 32 12.36 -19.43 -9.46
N GLU A 33 13.04 -18.32 -9.19
CA GLU A 33 13.95 -18.18 -8.04
C GLU A 33 13.28 -17.56 -6.81
N LYS A 34 12.02 -17.12 -6.93
CA LYS A 34 11.24 -16.43 -5.87
C LYS A 34 11.91 -15.15 -5.38
N GLU A 35 12.49 -14.41 -6.31
CA GLU A 35 13.12 -13.13 -6.05
C GLU A 35 12.26 -11.96 -6.55
N VAL A 36 12.44 -10.82 -5.93
CA VAL A 36 11.69 -9.59 -6.17
C VAL A 36 12.68 -8.49 -6.45
N CYS A 37 12.56 -7.86 -7.62
CA CYS A 37 13.36 -6.70 -7.96
C CYS A 37 12.75 -5.47 -7.28
N ILE A 38 13.52 -4.84 -6.40
CA ILE A 38 13.15 -3.61 -5.70
C ILE A 38 13.98 -2.46 -6.25
N GLU A 39 13.29 -1.42 -6.75
CA GLU A 39 13.89 -0.13 -7.06
C GLU A 39 13.91 0.72 -5.78
N THR A 40 15.10 1.03 -5.33
CA THR A 40 15.34 1.98 -4.23
C THR A 40 15.70 3.35 -4.79
N ALA A 41 15.90 4.35 -3.92
CA ALA A 41 16.38 5.67 -4.33
C ALA A 41 17.78 5.66 -4.98
N VAL A 42 18.56 4.58 -4.80
CA VAL A 42 19.95 4.49 -5.29
C VAL A 42 20.03 3.62 -6.55
N GLN A 43 19.46 2.42 -6.51
CA GLN A 43 19.48 1.47 -7.63
C GLN A 43 18.45 0.32 -7.44
N GLU A 44 18.39 -0.56 -8.44
CA GLU A 44 17.61 -1.80 -8.41
C GLU A 44 18.42 -2.98 -7.89
N PHE A 45 17.79 -3.81 -7.05
CA PHE A 45 18.36 -5.05 -6.55
C PHE A 45 17.31 -6.16 -6.45
N TRP A 46 17.76 -7.41 -6.58
CA TRP A 46 16.93 -8.59 -6.34
C TRP A 46 17.03 -9.03 -4.89
N PHE A 47 15.88 -9.20 -4.25
CA PHE A 47 15.74 -9.68 -2.87
C PHE A 47 14.88 -10.94 -2.83
N THR A 48 15.16 -11.83 -1.88
CA THR A 48 14.21 -12.87 -1.52
C THR A 48 13.09 -12.29 -0.65
N ALA A 49 11.91 -12.91 -0.66
CA ALA A 49 10.75 -12.42 0.09
C ALA A 49 10.97 -12.34 1.62
N GLU A 50 11.98 -13.05 2.16
CA GLU A 50 12.34 -13.03 3.58
C GLU A 50 12.94 -11.69 4.00
N HIS A 51 13.61 -10.99 3.08
CA HIS A 51 14.17 -9.66 3.29
C HIS A 51 13.17 -8.54 2.98
N LEU A 52 11.91 -8.88 2.69
CA LEU A 52 10.86 -7.92 2.40
C LEU A 52 9.85 -7.83 3.54
N TYR A 53 9.59 -6.58 3.95
CA TYR A 53 8.74 -6.25 5.06
C TYR A 53 7.61 -5.32 4.62
N ALA A 54 6.41 -5.64 5.08
CA ALA A 54 5.22 -4.87 4.77
C ALA A 54 5.23 -3.54 5.54
N ILE A 55 4.78 -2.48 4.90
CA ILE A 55 4.56 -1.18 5.56
C ILE A 55 3.12 -1.16 6.08
N PRO A 56 2.88 -0.98 7.39
CA PRO A 56 1.52 -0.85 7.93
C PRO A 56 0.79 0.34 7.30
N LEU A 57 -0.46 0.14 6.91
CA LEU A 57 -1.28 1.26 6.43
C LEU A 57 -1.64 2.17 7.60
N THR A 58 -1.19 3.41 7.53
CA THR A 58 -1.42 4.45 8.55
C THR A 58 -1.73 5.78 7.86
N GLU A 59 -2.22 6.76 8.61
CA GLU A 59 -2.48 8.11 8.08
C GLU A 59 -1.24 8.72 7.38
N PRO A 60 -0.03 8.71 7.97
CA PRO A 60 1.16 9.23 7.28
C PRO A 60 1.38 8.62 5.90
N GLN A 61 1.15 7.31 5.75
CA GLN A 61 1.29 6.62 4.47
C GLN A 61 0.24 7.07 3.46
N LEU A 62 -1.01 7.27 3.88
CA LEU A 62 -2.06 7.82 3.02
C LEU A 62 -1.71 9.23 2.53
N LEU A 63 -1.18 10.07 3.41
CA LEU A 63 -0.76 11.43 3.03
C LEU A 63 0.40 11.40 2.03
N THR A 64 1.40 10.53 2.23
CA THR A 64 2.50 10.31 1.28
C THR A 64 2.00 9.83 -0.09
N LEU A 65 0.98 8.97 -0.12
CA LEU A 65 0.31 8.52 -1.34
C LEU A 65 -0.59 9.60 -1.99
N GLY A 66 -0.63 10.80 -1.42
CA GLY A 66 -1.36 11.95 -1.95
C GLY A 66 -2.85 11.95 -1.65
N PHE A 67 -3.29 11.26 -0.59
CA PHE A 67 -4.66 11.40 -0.11
C PHE A 67 -4.82 12.67 0.72
N VAL A 68 -6.00 13.29 0.61
CA VAL A 68 -6.40 14.44 1.42
C VAL A 68 -7.38 13.99 2.50
N LYS A 69 -7.07 14.32 3.76
CA LYS A 69 -7.90 14.04 4.93
C LYS A 69 -9.09 14.99 5.00
N HIS A 70 -10.26 14.45 5.32
CA HIS A 70 -11.48 15.21 5.64
C HIS A 70 -12.21 14.56 6.81
N VAL A 71 -12.47 15.34 7.85
CA VAL A 71 -13.20 14.90 9.04
C VAL A 71 -14.68 15.20 8.83
N ASN A 72 -15.53 14.19 8.86
CA ASN A 72 -16.98 14.36 8.75
C ASN A 72 -17.57 14.80 10.11
N ASN A 73 -18.78 15.36 10.09
CA ASN A 73 -19.46 15.85 11.30
C ASN A 73 -19.78 14.76 12.34
N ASP A 74 -19.86 13.50 11.92
CA ASP A 74 -20.12 12.34 12.78
C ASP A 74 -18.85 11.76 13.42
N GLY A 75 -17.69 12.36 13.15
CA GLY A 75 -16.38 11.92 13.67
C GLY A 75 -15.65 10.92 12.77
N SER A 76 -16.31 10.41 11.72
CA SER A 76 -15.65 9.54 10.74
C SER A 76 -14.65 10.32 9.88
N ILE A 77 -13.60 9.65 9.41
CA ILE A 77 -12.53 10.29 8.64
C ILE A 77 -12.47 9.72 7.24
N LYS A 78 -12.56 10.62 6.27
CA LYS A 78 -12.53 10.32 4.84
C LYS A 78 -11.20 10.79 4.25
N TYR A 79 -10.46 9.86 3.65
CA TYR A 79 -9.29 10.15 2.84
C TYR A 79 -9.66 10.09 1.37
N MET A 80 -9.23 11.09 0.60
CA MET A 80 -9.66 11.27 -0.77
C MET A 80 -8.47 11.44 -1.69
N LYS A 81 -8.42 10.65 -2.77
CA LYS A 81 -7.50 10.84 -3.90
C LYS A 81 -8.31 10.77 -5.19
N ASP A 82 -8.39 11.88 -5.92
CA ASP A 82 -9.25 12.02 -7.10
C ASP A 82 -10.71 11.59 -6.84
N SER A 83 -11.14 10.46 -7.42
CA SER A 83 -12.46 9.84 -7.20
C SER A 83 -12.42 8.64 -6.25
N PHE A 84 -11.23 8.20 -5.82
CA PHE A 84 -11.06 7.13 -4.86
C PHE A 84 -11.23 7.65 -3.43
N ARG A 85 -11.88 6.86 -2.59
CA ARG A 85 -12.19 7.23 -1.21
C ARG A 85 -11.86 6.08 -0.28
N LEU A 86 -11.38 6.42 0.90
CA LEU A 86 -11.20 5.53 2.04
C LEU A 86 -11.86 6.17 3.26
N LEU A 87 -12.74 5.46 3.95
CA LEU A 87 -13.47 5.97 5.13
C LEU A 87 -13.23 5.07 6.33
N ILE A 88 -12.63 5.65 7.36
CA ILE A 88 -12.50 5.02 8.68
C ILE A 88 -13.57 5.57 9.64
N PRO A 89 -14.12 4.74 10.55
CA PRO A 89 -15.17 5.16 11.47
C PRO A 89 -14.65 6.11 12.56
N GLN A 90 -13.37 6.01 12.91
CA GLN A 90 -12.71 6.80 13.95
C GLN A 90 -11.27 7.12 13.53
N ASP A 91 -10.75 8.27 13.97
CA ASP A 91 -9.36 8.66 13.70
C ASP A 91 -8.36 7.58 14.15
N GLY A 92 -7.44 7.23 13.26
CA GLY A 92 -6.43 6.20 13.49
C GLY A 92 -6.90 4.74 13.48
N ASP A 93 -8.20 4.45 13.37
CA ASP A 93 -8.71 3.08 13.36
C ASP A 93 -8.86 2.51 11.94
N PHE A 94 -7.83 1.79 11.49
CA PHE A 94 -7.81 1.08 10.21
C PHE A 94 -8.20 -0.40 10.32
N THR A 95 -8.83 -0.82 11.43
CA THR A 95 -9.26 -2.22 11.60
C THR A 95 -10.50 -2.56 10.79
N ASN A 96 -11.39 -1.58 10.59
CA ASN A 96 -12.63 -1.72 9.85
C ASN A 96 -12.89 -0.44 9.05
N PHE A 97 -12.90 -0.53 7.73
CA PHE A 97 -13.06 0.65 6.88
C PHE A 97 -13.65 0.33 5.51
N GLU A 98 -14.11 1.35 4.81
CA GLU A 98 -14.65 1.23 3.47
C GLU A 98 -13.72 1.89 2.45
N ILE A 99 -13.57 1.26 1.29
CA ILE A 99 -12.97 1.89 0.12
C ILE A 99 -13.96 1.89 -1.04
N TRP A 100 -13.93 2.95 -1.85
CA TRP A 100 -14.74 2.98 -3.06
C TRP A 100 -14.14 3.82 -4.18
N TRP A 101 -14.50 3.42 -5.39
CA TRP A 101 -14.25 4.16 -6.62
C TRP A 101 -15.45 3.99 -7.54
N ARG A 102 -16.14 5.10 -7.84
CA ARG A 102 -17.42 5.11 -8.57
C ARG A 102 -18.45 4.19 -7.88
N GLU A 103 -18.85 3.11 -8.54
CA GLU A 103 -19.85 2.15 -8.06
C GLU A 103 -19.23 0.95 -7.33
N ASP A 104 -17.93 0.67 -7.50
CA ASP A 104 -17.23 -0.41 -6.77
C ASP A 104 -16.96 0.06 -5.33
N ARG A 105 -17.57 -0.64 -4.36
CA ARG A 105 -17.40 -0.42 -2.92
C ARG A 105 -16.96 -1.72 -2.27
N ARG A 106 -15.98 -1.63 -1.38
CA ARG A 106 -15.47 -2.78 -0.63
C ARG A 106 -15.40 -2.42 0.85
N HIS A 107 -15.86 -3.35 1.67
CA HIS A 107 -15.69 -3.30 3.11
C HIS A 107 -14.45 -4.11 3.49
N ILE A 108 -13.54 -3.51 4.24
CA ILE A 108 -12.31 -4.12 4.70
C ILE A 108 -12.43 -4.28 6.23
N SER A 109 -12.39 -5.52 6.70
CA SER A 109 -12.60 -5.88 8.11
C SER A 109 -11.31 -6.32 8.82
N SER A 110 -10.17 -5.92 8.29
CA SER A 110 -8.85 -6.19 8.86
C SER A 110 -7.87 -5.08 8.53
N PRO A 111 -6.89 -4.79 9.41
CA PRO A 111 -5.79 -3.89 9.06
C PRO A 111 -5.11 -4.34 7.77
N LEU A 112 -4.77 -3.37 6.92
CA LEU A 112 -4.01 -3.60 5.70
C LEU A 112 -2.57 -3.10 5.85
N PHE A 113 -1.72 -3.64 5.00
CA PHE A 113 -0.44 -3.04 4.63
C PHE A 113 -0.61 -2.14 3.38
N VAL A 114 0.37 -1.26 3.15
CA VAL A 114 0.36 -0.31 2.03
C VAL A 114 0.22 -1.04 0.68
N HIS A 115 1.00 -2.10 0.44
CA HIS A 115 0.91 -2.90 -0.78
C HIS A 115 -0.49 -3.50 -1.01
N GLU A 116 -1.21 -3.90 0.04
CA GLU A 116 -2.57 -4.41 -0.10
C GLU A 116 -3.54 -3.31 -0.53
N LEU A 117 -3.40 -2.10 0.01
CA LEU A 117 -4.16 -0.94 -0.45
C LEU A 117 -3.83 -0.59 -1.90
N GLN A 118 -2.55 -0.59 -2.29
CA GLN A 118 -2.12 -0.34 -3.67
C GLN A 118 -2.72 -1.38 -4.62
N ASN A 119 -2.76 -2.64 -4.22
CA ASN A 119 -3.39 -3.72 -4.95
C ASN A 119 -4.91 -3.52 -5.09
N HIS A 120 -5.61 -3.13 -4.03
CA HIS A 120 -7.02 -2.78 -4.09
C HIS A 120 -7.27 -1.60 -5.03
N TYR A 121 -6.47 -0.54 -4.91
CA TYR A 121 -6.55 0.64 -5.75
C TYR A 121 -6.36 0.28 -7.23
N TYR A 122 -5.29 -0.45 -7.58
CA TYR A 122 -5.03 -0.88 -8.95
C TYR A 122 -6.16 -1.76 -9.49
N GLN A 123 -6.70 -2.69 -8.69
CA GLN A 123 -7.82 -3.53 -9.14
C GLN A 123 -9.05 -2.71 -9.52
N MET A 124 -9.32 -1.63 -8.77
CA MET A 124 -10.48 -0.75 -8.95
C MET A 124 -10.26 0.29 -10.06
N THR A 125 -9.07 0.89 -10.16
CA THR A 125 -8.80 2.04 -11.03
C THR A 125 -7.99 1.70 -12.28
N LYS A 126 -7.26 0.59 -12.28
CA LYS A 126 -6.21 0.22 -13.27
C LYS A 126 -5.05 1.22 -13.35
N VAL A 127 -4.84 2.00 -12.29
CA VAL A 127 -3.75 2.97 -12.15
C VAL A 127 -2.93 2.59 -10.92
N GLU A 128 -1.61 2.71 -11.00
CA GLU A 128 -0.71 2.49 -9.85
C GLU A 128 -0.91 3.58 -8.79
N LEU A 129 -0.82 3.18 -7.52
CA LEU A 129 -0.90 4.11 -6.40
C LEU A 129 0.51 4.35 -5.85
N ASN A 130 1.19 5.35 -6.41
CA ASN A 130 2.54 5.73 -6.03
C ASN A 130 2.52 7.03 -5.19
N PRO A 131 3.60 7.32 -4.42
CA PRO A 131 3.76 8.58 -3.71
C PRO A 131 3.58 9.80 -4.65
N ALA A 132 3.03 10.88 -4.11
CA ALA A 132 2.70 12.10 -4.85
C ALA A 132 3.92 12.99 -5.15
#